data_AF-A0A415JS12-F1
#
_entry.id   AF-A0A415JS12-F1
#
_cell.length_a   1.000
_cell.length_b   1.000
_cell.length_c   1.000
_cell.angle_alpha   90.00
_cell.angle_beta   90.00
_cell.angle_gamma   90.00
#
_symmetry.space_group_name_H-M   'P 1'
#
loop_
_entity.id
_entity.type
_entity.pdbx_description
1 polymer ?
#
loop_
_entity_poly.entity_id
_entity_poly.type
_entity_poly.pdbx_seq_one_letter_code
_entity_poly.pdbx_strand_id
1 'polypeptide(L)'
;MNAEKIFDVMENIDEQYIIEAHQKNVIKNKKKTIRKIVVFAACFSLIISITAVVGIGIKRNSTCTVSAAEIGKEEVQLEATMPSIIYYDQDKVIMYDYIGIWVYNLKKEKLVGFCDFRPIDMTQIQGYPCVFVEASSDGRYVRFYKSDDSVKFLYNVEKDTYKEVKSYDKKLKWPFSLKDVTTQYSISDYSETYEVAKKEYLSYSLDISPDSNEAVRYKDLVIVVEKNGQKTEYKPFVVKTTT
;
A
#
# COMPACT_ATOMS: atom_id res chain seq x y z
N MET A 1 -55.52 76.23 -20.62
CA MET A 1 -54.87 74.91 -20.47
C MET A 1 -55.70 74.13 -19.47
N ASN A 2 -56.39 73.07 -19.90
CA ASN A 2 -57.37 72.34 -19.07
C ASN A 2 -56.66 71.52 -17.98
N ALA A 3 -57.23 71.52 -16.77
CA ALA A 3 -56.67 70.88 -15.58
C ALA A 3 -56.37 69.38 -15.78
N GLU A 4 -57.13 68.69 -16.63
CA GLU A 4 -56.90 67.27 -16.96
C GLU A 4 -55.54 67.01 -17.62
N LYS A 5 -55.05 67.92 -18.48
CA LYS A 5 -53.73 67.76 -19.12
C LYS A 5 -52.55 67.98 -18.17
N ILE A 6 -52.77 68.68 -17.06
CA ILE A 6 -51.73 68.91 -16.04
C ILE A 6 -51.60 67.68 -15.14
N PHE A 7 -52.73 67.05 -14.80
CA PHE A 7 -52.74 65.81 -14.02
C PHE A 7 -52.09 64.64 -14.76
N ASP A 8 -52.43 64.42 -16.04
CA ASP A 8 -51.80 63.36 -16.85
C ASP A 8 -50.28 63.51 -16.97
N VAL A 9 -49.78 64.74 -17.08
CA VAL A 9 -48.33 65.00 -17.17
C VAL A 9 -47.65 64.77 -15.82
N MET A 10 -48.30 65.13 -14.70
CA MET A 10 -47.77 64.88 -13.36
C MET A 10 -47.74 63.39 -13.01
N GLU A 11 -48.78 62.64 -13.36
CA GLU A 11 -48.87 61.19 -13.11
C GLU A 11 -47.81 60.41 -13.91
N ASN A 12 -47.60 60.75 -15.19
CA ASN A 12 -46.55 60.14 -16.01
C ASN A 12 -45.12 60.44 -15.53
N ILE A 13 -44.87 61.62 -14.94
CA ILE A 13 -43.56 61.96 -14.36
C ILE A 13 -43.29 61.12 -13.11
N ASP A 14 -44.31 60.92 -12.26
CA ASP A 14 -44.17 60.16 -11.03
C ASP A 14 -43.94 58.66 -11.32
N GLU A 15 -44.67 58.10 -12.31
CA GLU A 15 -44.46 56.72 -12.75
C GLU A 15 -43.06 56.49 -13.34
N GLN A 16 -42.56 57.38 -14.20
CA GLN A 16 -41.20 57.27 -14.74
C GLN A 16 -40.14 57.34 -13.63
N TYR A 17 -40.32 58.22 -12.66
CA TYR A 17 -39.40 58.35 -11.53
C TYR A 17 -39.37 57.08 -10.66
N ILE A 18 -40.53 56.46 -10.41
CA ILE A 18 -40.65 55.20 -9.67
C ILE A 18 -39.96 54.05 -10.42
N ILE A 19 -40.12 53.96 -11.74
CA ILE A 19 -39.48 52.93 -12.56
C ILE A 19 -37.95 53.09 -12.55
N GLU A 20 -37.43 54.31 -12.71
CA GLU A 20 -35.99 54.57 -12.66
C GLU A 20 -35.38 54.27 -11.29
N ALA A 21 -36.06 54.66 -10.20
CA ALA A 21 -35.60 54.40 -8.84
C ALA A 21 -35.56 52.89 -8.55
N HIS A 22 -36.55 52.13 -9.04
CA HIS A 22 -36.58 50.68 -8.89
C HIS A 22 -35.45 50.00 -9.69
N GLN A 23 -35.21 50.41 -10.95
CA GLN A 23 -34.10 49.89 -11.75
C GLN A 23 -32.73 50.18 -11.12
N LYS A 24 -32.51 51.40 -10.59
CA LYS A 24 -31.25 51.75 -9.89
C LYS A 24 -31.04 50.88 -8.66
N ASN A 25 -32.08 50.60 -7.89
CA ASN A 25 -32.00 49.70 -6.72
C ASN A 25 -31.73 48.24 -7.11
N VAL A 26 -32.36 47.73 -8.18
CA VAL A 26 -32.09 46.39 -8.72
C VAL A 26 -30.64 46.26 -9.17
N ILE A 27 -30.11 47.23 -9.92
CA ILE A 27 -28.71 47.23 -10.39
C ILE A 27 -27.74 47.30 -9.18
N LYS A 28 -28.04 48.15 -8.19
CA LYS A 28 -27.22 48.29 -6.97
C LYS A 28 -27.19 47.00 -6.16
N ASN A 29 -28.32 46.32 -6.00
CA ASN A 29 -28.38 45.02 -5.33
C ASN A 29 -27.65 43.93 -6.12
N LYS A 30 -27.78 43.90 -7.46
CA LYS A 30 -27.05 42.95 -8.31
C LYS A 30 -25.53 43.12 -8.22
N LYS A 31 -25.03 44.37 -8.23
CA LYS A 31 -23.60 44.68 -8.00
C LYS A 31 -23.13 44.27 -6.60
N LYS A 32 -23.95 44.47 -5.56
CA LYS A 32 -23.64 44.04 -4.18
C LYS A 32 -23.55 42.51 -4.06
N THR A 33 -24.43 41.78 -4.74
CA THR A 33 -24.40 40.31 -4.79
C THR A 33 -23.18 39.78 -5.53
N ILE A 34 -22.84 40.35 -6.70
CA ILE A 34 -21.64 39.96 -7.46
C ILE A 34 -20.38 40.21 -6.63
N ARG A 35 -20.28 41.35 -5.94
CA ARG A 35 -19.12 41.66 -5.07
C ARG A 35 -18.98 40.65 -3.92
N LYS A 36 -20.08 40.16 -3.34
CA LYS A 36 -20.03 39.10 -2.32
C LYS A 36 -19.52 37.77 -2.90
N ILE A 37 -19.99 37.37 -4.08
CA ILE A 37 -19.57 36.12 -4.75
C ILE A 37 -18.07 36.15 -5.07
N VAL A 38 -17.57 37.27 -5.59
CA VAL A 38 -16.14 37.43 -5.93
C VAL A 38 -15.25 37.34 -4.68
N VAL A 39 -15.67 37.94 -3.56
CA VAL A 39 -14.93 37.85 -2.29
C VAL A 39 -14.94 36.42 -1.74
N PHE A 40 -16.07 35.72 -1.81
CA PHE A 40 -16.15 34.31 -1.40
C PHE A 40 -15.26 33.41 -2.25
N ALA A 41 -15.23 33.60 -3.57
CA ALA A 41 -14.37 32.83 -4.48
C ALA A 41 -12.88 33.05 -4.19
N ALA A 42 -12.47 34.29 -3.89
CA ALA A 42 -11.08 34.62 -3.53
C ALA A 42 -10.66 34.04 -2.17
N CYS A 43 -11.57 33.98 -1.19
CA CYS A 43 -11.29 33.31 0.09
C CYS A 43 -11.21 31.79 -0.07
N PHE A 44 -12.04 31.21 -0.94
CA PHE A 44 -12.05 29.76 -1.19
C PHE A 44 -10.78 29.28 -1.90
N SER A 45 -10.26 30.06 -2.86
CA SER A 45 -8.98 29.75 -3.52
C SER A 45 -7.78 29.85 -2.56
N LEU A 46 -7.81 30.77 -1.58
CA LEU A 46 -6.79 30.87 -0.55
C LEU A 46 -6.81 29.67 0.42
N ILE A 47 -7.99 29.16 0.77
CA ILE A 47 -8.13 27.97 1.63
C ILE A 47 -7.61 26.72 0.92
N ILE A 48 -7.98 26.51 -0.35
CA ILE A 48 -7.51 25.35 -1.14
C ILE A 48 -5.99 25.34 -1.28
N SER A 49 -5.39 26.51 -1.54
CA SER A 49 -3.93 26.65 -1.67
C SER A 49 -3.20 26.39 -0.36
N ILE A 50 -3.73 26.83 0.79
CA ILE A 50 -3.14 26.49 2.10
C ILE A 50 -3.24 24.97 2.37
N THR A 51 -4.38 24.33 2.09
CA THR A 51 -4.52 22.87 2.27
C THR A 51 -3.60 22.07 1.35
N ALA A 52 -3.36 22.54 0.12
CA ALA A 52 -2.44 21.89 -0.82
C ALA A 52 -0.98 22.00 -0.34
N VAL A 53 -0.58 23.15 0.22
CA VAL A 53 0.79 23.34 0.74
C VAL A 53 1.02 22.55 2.04
N VAL A 54 0.03 22.47 2.93
CA VAL A 54 0.14 21.63 4.14
C VAL A 54 0.15 20.14 3.78
N GLY A 55 -0.57 19.72 2.74
CA GLY A 55 -0.56 18.34 2.25
C GLY A 55 0.78 17.88 1.64
N ILE A 56 1.55 18.80 1.05
CA ILE A 56 2.85 18.51 0.42
C ILE A 56 4.00 18.55 1.45
N GLY A 57 3.82 19.21 2.61
CA GLY A 57 4.87 19.41 3.62
C GLY A 57 4.94 18.37 4.75
N ILE A 58 3.97 17.46 4.88
CA ILE A 58 4.03 16.41 5.91
C ILE A 58 4.91 15.27 5.40
N LYS A 59 6.19 15.32 5.77
CA LYS A 59 7.06 14.15 5.76
C LYS A 59 6.47 13.12 6.72
N ARG A 60 5.67 12.19 6.19
CA ARG A 60 5.00 11.14 6.96
C ARG A 60 6.04 10.18 7.55
N ASN A 61 6.50 10.47 8.77
CA ASN A 61 7.02 9.44 9.69
C ASN A 61 5.85 8.60 10.24
N SER A 62 4.88 8.27 9.39
CA SER A 62 3.70 7.49 9.76
C SER A 62 4.12 6.02 9.74
N THR A 63 4.17 5.41 10.91
CA THR A 63 4.29 3.95 10.99
C THR A 63 2.99 3.36 10.45
N CYS A 64 3.08 2.59 9.37
CA CYS A 64 1.93 1.95 8.76
C CYS A 64 1.69 0.60 9.44
N THR A 65 0.44 0.32 9.79
CA THR A 65 0.00 -1.00 10.27
C THR A 65 -0.27 -1.89 9.09
N VAL A 66 0.22 -3.11 9.18
CA VAL A 66 -0.07 -4.15 8.22
C VAL A 66 -1.27 -4.97 8.69
N SER A 67 -2.03 -5.52 7.74
CA SER A 67 -3.09 -6.50 8.01
C SER A 67 -2.67 -7.86 7.47
N ALA A 68 -2.21 -8.75 8.36
CA ALA A 68 -1.83 -10.13 8.04
C ALA A 68 -2.94 -11.00 7.43
N ALA A 69 -4.20 -10.54 7.48
CA ALA A 69 -5.40 -11.27 7.12
C ALA A 69 -6.26 -10.52 6.08
N GLU A 70 -5.63 -9.89 5.09
CA GLU A 70 -6.39 -9.35 3.96
C GLU A 70 -6.90 -10.50 3.09
N ILE A 71 -8.20 -10.78 3.22
CA ILE A 71 -8.96 -11.61 2.30
C ILE A 71 -8.68 -11.14 0.86
N GLY A 72 -8.35 -12.08 -0.03
CA GLY A 72 -8.14 -11.85 -1.47
C GLY A 72 -6.68 -11.85 -1.94
N LYS A 73 -5.68 -11.90 -1.05
CA LYS A 73 -4.26 -12.04 -1.46
C LYS A 73 -3.96 -13.41 -2.06
N GLU A 74 -4.67 -14.42 -1.59
CA GLU A 74 -4.57 -15.81 -2.02
C GLU A 74 -4.88 -15.98 -3.51
N GLU A 75 -5.68 -15.09 -4.09
CA GLU A 75 -6.05 -15.10 -5.51
C GLU A 75 -5.09 -14.29 -6.40
N VAL A 76 -4.10 -13.61 -5.83
CA VAL A 76 -3.09 -12.90 -6.63
C VAL A 76 -2.21 -13.92 -7.36
N GLN A 77 -1.85 -13.61 -8.60
CA GLN A 77 -1.03 -14.51 -9.41
C GLN A 77 0.44 -14.44 -8.97
N LEU A 78 1.10 -15.58 -8.97
CA LEU A 78 2.56 -15.64 -9.00
C LEU A 78 2.95 -15.34 -10.45
N GLU A 79 3.41 -14.10 -10.69
CA GLU A 79 3.79 -13.64 -12.03
C GLU A 79 5.10 -14.33 -12.49
N ALA A 80 5.92 -13.67 -13.30
CA ALA A 80 7.17 -14.24 -13.79
C ALA A 80 8.26 -14.36 -12.70
N THR A 81 7.98 -13.96 -11.45
CA THR A 81 8.90 -14.04 -10.32
C THR A 81 8.38 -15.04 -9.29
N MET A 82 9.28 -15.89 -8.81
CA MET A 82 8.98 -16.84 -7.76
C MET A 82 9.33 -16.25 -6.39
N PRO A 83 8.56 -16.55 -5.32
CA PRO A 83 8.84 -16.06 -3.99
C PRO A 83 10.20 -16.48 -3.47
N SER A 84 10.81 -15.65 -2.63
CA SER A 84 12.08 -15.94 -2.00
C SER A 84 11.91 -16.13 -0.50
N ILE A 85 12.55 -17.17 0.06
CA ILE A 85 12.68 -17.36 1.51
C ILE A 85 13.86 -16.53 2.00
N ILE A 86 13.61 -15.52 2.85
CA ILE A 86 14.66 -14.62 3.35
C ILE A 86 14.98 -14.82 4.83
N TYR A 87 14.16 -15.58 5.55
CA TYR A 87 14.43 -15.93 6.93
C TYR A 87 13.70 -17.21 7.34
N TYR A 88 14.35 -17.99 8.20
CA TYR A 88 13.77 -19.15 8.86
C TYR A 88 14.29 -19.29 10.29
N ASP A 89 13.38 -19.61 11.20
CA ASP A 89 13.69 -20.26 12.47
C ASP A 89 12.61 -21.32 12.80
N GLN A 90 12.67 -21.90 13.98
CA GLN A 90 11.71 -22.93 14.41
C GLN A 90 10.27 -22.41 14.59
N ASP A 91 10.06 -21.09 14.63
CA ASP A 91 8.78 -20.45 14.88
C ASP A 91 8.14 -19.87 13.60
N LYS A 92 8.95 -19.36 12.66
CA LYS A 92 8.46 -18.60 11.51
C LYS A 92 9.33 -18.71 10.28
N VAL A 93 8.68 -18.44 9.15
CA VAL A 93 9.31 -18.18 7.85
C VAL A 93 8.97 -16.76 7.43
N ILE A 94 9.95 -16.03 6.91
CA ILE A 94 9.71 -14.74 6.25
C ILE A 94 10.04 -14.92 4.78
N MET A 95 9.08 -14.57 3.93
CA MET A 95 9.21 -14.64 2.49
C MET A 95 8.88 -13.29 1.87
N TYR A 96 9.35 -13.07 0.65
CA TYR A 96 8.93 -11.92 -0.14
C TYR A 96 8.81 -12.26 -1.61
N ASP A 97 8.02 -11.45 -2.31
CA ASP A 97 7.88 -11.40 -3.77
C ASP A 97 7.37 -9.99 -4.15
N TYR A 98 6.99 -9.77 -5.40
CA TYR A 98 6.65 -8.45 -5.93
C TYR A 98 5.46 -7.80 -5.20
N ILE A 99 4.55 -8.61 -4.64
CA ILE A 99 3.39 -8.11 -3.89
C ILE A 99 3.77 -7.57 -2.52
N GLY A 100 4.89 -8.02 -1.94
CA GLY A 100 5.20 -7.71 -0.55
C GLY A 100 6.04 -8.73 0.20
N ILE A 101 6.16 -8.47 1.49
CA ILE A 101 6.78 -9.36 2.49
C ILE A 101 5.67 -10.03 3.29
N TRP A 102 5.76 -11.31 3.57
CA TRP A 102 4.85 -11.98 4.50
C TRP A 102 5.58 -12.84 5.52
N VAL A 103 4.95 -12.96 6.69
CA VAL A 103 5.48 -13.67 7.85
C VAL A 103 4.50 -14.78 8.19
N TYR A 104 4.94 -16.01 8.04
CA TYR A 104 4.16 -17.18 8.39
C TYR A 104 4.66 -17.77 9.70
N ASN A 105 3.77 -17.94 10.67
CA ASN A 105 4.10 -18.60 11.93
C ASN A 105 3.83 -20.10 11.79
N LEU A 106 4.90 -20.90 11.84
CA LEU A 106 4.87 -22.36 11.65
C LEU A 106 4.11 -23.05 12.79
N LYS A 107 4.22 -22.56 14.03
CA LYS A 107 3.53 -23.15 15.20
C LYS A 107 2.04 -22.85 15.23
N LYS A 108 1.65 -21.64 14.82
CA LYS A 108 0.24 -21.20 14.78
C LYS A 108 -0.42 -21.54 13.44
N GLU A 109 0.37 -22.01 12.47
CA GLU A 109 -0.04 -22.36 11.12
C GLU A 109 -0.89 -21.28 10.45
N LYS A 110 -0.44 -20.02 10.57
CA LYS A 110 -1.13 -18.86 9.99
C LYS A 110 -0.17 -17.74 9.62
N LEU A 111 -0.61 -16.91 8.68
CA LEU A 111 -0.02 -15.61 8.43
C LEU A 111 -0.17 -14.72 9.67
N VAL A 112 0.93 -14.10 10.07
CA VAL A 112 1.01 -13.18 11.21
C VAL A 112 1.54 -11.80 10.81
N GLY A 113 1.94 -11.61 9.56
CA GLY A 113 2.30 -10.32 9.00
C GLY A 113 2.32 -10.32 7.47
N PHE A 114 2.02 -9.18 6.85
CA PHE A 114 1.94 -9.00 5.39
C PHE A 114 2.21 -7.54 4.89
N CYS A 115 3.46 -7.14 4.67
CA CYS A 115 3.75 -5.80 4.14
C CYS A 115 3.45 -5.70 2.64
N ASP A 116 2.28 -5.16 2.26
CA ASP A 116 1.88 -4.92 0.87
C ASP A 116 2.72 -3.79 0.22
N PHE A 117 3.37 -4.09 -0.89
CA PHE A 117 4.21 -3.15 -1.63
C PHE A 117 3.44 -2.24 -2.60
N ARG A 118 2.21 -2.60 -2.99
CA ARG A 118 1.44 -1.88 -4.01
C ARG A 118 1.10 -0.44 -3.59
N PRO A 119 0.66 -0.16 -2.34
CA PRO A 119 0.34 1.20 -1.92
C PRO A 119 1.55 2.13 -1.79
N ILE A 120 2.77 1.57 -1.78
CA ILE A 120 4.02 2.30 -1.51
C ILE A 120 5.02 2.24 -2.67
N ASP A 121 4.57 1.80 -3.85
CA ASP A 121 5.39 1.75 -5.08
C ASP A 121 6.70 0.98 -4.90
N MET A 122 6.59 -0.22 -4.29
CA MET A 122 7.73 -1.12 -4.03
C MET A 122 7.59 -2.47 -4.76
N THR A 123 6.82 -2.54 -5.85
CA THR A 123 6.54 -3.80 -6.56
C THR A 123 7.56 -4.15 -7.65
N GLN A 124 8.53 -3.28 -7.91
CA GLN A 124 9.45 -3.43 -9.04
C GLN A 124 10.64 -4.34 -8.69
N ILE A 125 10.60 -5.62 -9.11
CA ILE A 125 11.70 -6.58 -8.87
C ILE A 125 12.85 -6.40 -9.88
N GLN A 126 12.57 -5.98 -11.11
CA GLN A 126 13.55 -5.89 -12.19
C GLN A 126 13.62 -4.49 -12.80
N GLY A 127 14.75 -4.17 -13.42
CA GLY A 127 15.04 -2.87 -14.02
C GLY A 127 15.66 -1.88 -13.05
N TYR A 128 15.48 -0.59 -13.32
CA TYR A 128 16.04 0.49 -12.51
C TYR A 128 14.98 1.57 -12.24
N PRO A 129 14.73 1.95 -10.96
CA PRO A 129 15.20 1.25 -9.77
C PRO A 129 14.51 -0.10 -9.57
N CYS A 130 15.19 -1.08 -9.00
CA CYS A 130 14.57 -2.32 -8.50
C CYS A 130 14.55 -2.32 -6.97
N VAL A 131 13.71 -3.16 -6.37
CA VAL A 131 13.57 -3.26 -4.91
C VAL A 131 14.41 -4.41 -4.38
N PHE A 132 15.28 -4.10 -3.43
CA PHE A 132 15.99 -5.10 -2.63
C PHE A 132 15.26 -5.33 -1.31
N VAL A 133 15.20 -6.59 -0.85
CA VAL A 133 14.53 -7.00 0.38
C VAL A 133 15.44 -7.95 1.15
N GLU A 134 15.69 -7.66 2.42
CA GLU A 134 16.59 -8.46 3.25
C GLU A 134 16.10 -8.54 4.69
N ALA A 135 16.11 -9.75 5.26
CA ALA A 135 15.81 -9.95 6.67
C ALA A 135 17.07 -9.77 7.54
N SER A 136 16.87 -9.25 8.75
CA SER A 136 17.93 -9.15 9.77
C SER A 136 18.31 -10.54 10.26
N SER A 137 19.55 -10.72 10.74
CA SER A 137 20.04 -12.03 11.21
C SER A 137 19.20 -12.65 12.33
N ASP A 138 18.46 -11.84 13.10
CA ASP A 138 17.57 -12.28 14.18
C ASP A 138 16.09 -12.36 13.77
N GLY A 139 15.77 -12.08 12.50
CA GLY A 139 14.42 -12.15 11.95
C GLY A 139 13.42 -11.16 12.55
N ARG A 140 13.87 -10.16 13.33
CA ARG A 140 12.97 -9.16 13.93
C ARG A 140 12.63 -8.01 12.99
N TYR A 141 13.47 -7.79 11.98
CA TYR A 141 13.29 -6.72 11.03
C TYR A 141 13.51 -7.19 9.59
N VAL A 142 12.84 -6.53 8.65
CA VAL A 142 13.12 -6.63 7.22
C VAL A 142 13.37 -5.23 6.70
N ARG A 143 14.49 -5.03 6.01
CA ARG A 143 14.77 -3.79 5.28
C ARG A 143 14.41 -3.99 3.82
N PHE A 144 13.86 -2.95 3.21
CA PHE A 144 13.60 -2.95 1.78
C PHE A 144 13.73 -1.56 1.20
N TYR A 145 14.34 -1.47 0.02
CA TYR A 145 14.77 -0.20 -0.56
C TYR A 145 14.91 -0.27 -2.07
N LYS A 146 14.77 0.87 -2.72
CA LYS A 146 15.05 1.03 -4.15
C LYS A 146 16.57 1.03 -4.40
N SER A 147 17.00 0.43 -5.50
CA SER A 147 18.42 0.25 -5.86
C SER A 147 19.17 1.55 -6.13
N ASP A 148 18.44 2.64 -6.41
CA ASP A 148 18.95 4.00 -6.54
C ASP A 148 19.04 4.75 -5.20
N ASP A 149 18.78 4.06 -4.09
CA ASP A 149 18.77 4.58 -2.73
C ASP A 149 17.71 5.66 -2.44
N SER A 150 16.79 5.94 -3.37
CA SER A 150 15.80 7.02 -3.27
C SER A 150 14.80 6.82 -2.12
N VAL A 151 14.41 5.57 -1.85
CA VAL A 151 13.42 5.21 -0.83
C VAL A 151 13.89 3.99 -0.04
N LYS A 152 13.70 4.04 1.28
CA LYS A 152 14.10 2.99 2.22
C LYS A 152 13.01 2.79 3.28
N PHE A 153 12.67 1.55 3.55
CA PHE A 153 11.71 1.18 4.59
C PHE A 153 12.30 0.14 5.54
N LEU A 154 11.82 0.19 6.78
CA LEU A 154 12.08 -0.80 7.81
C LEU A 154 10.76 -1.39 8.29
N TYR A 155 10.55 -2.67 8.04
CA TYR A 155 9.46 -3.47 8.57
C TYR A 155 9.87 -4.12 9.90
N ASN A 156 9.03 -3.96 10.92
CA ASN A 156 9.13 -4.63 12.21
C ASN A 156 8.17 -5.83 12.20
N VAL A 157 8.76 -7.02 12.24
CA VAL A 157 8.06 -8.30 12.10
C VAL A 157 7.13 -8.57 13.28
N GLU A 158 7.58 -8.27 14.50
CA GLU A 158 6.80 -8.52 15.73
C GLU A 158 5.57 -7.61 15.82
N LYS A 159 5.75 -6.34 15.43
CA LYS A 159 4.70 -5.32 15.52
C LYS A 159 3.80 -5.27 14.28
N ASP A 160 4.13 -6.03 13.25
CA ASP A 160 3.48 -6.00 11.95
C ASP A 160 3.30 -4.56 11.43
N THR A 161 4.40 -3.81 11.40
CA THR A 161 4.39 -2.39 11.00
C THR A 161 5.63 -2.03 10.21
N TYR A 162 5.52 -1.10 9.26
CA TYR A 162 6.67 -0.55 8.54
C TYR A 162 6.70 0.97 8.59
N LYS A 163 7.87 1.55 8.35
CA LYS A 163 8.06 2.99 8.21
C LYS A 163 9.17 3.32 7.24
N GLU A 164 9.04 4.45 6.56
CA GLU A 164 10.14 5.01 5.77
C GLU A 164 11.26 5.47 6.72
N VAL A 165 12.51 5.23 6.35
CA VAL A 165 13.68 5.60 7.15
C VAL A 165 14.73 6.28 6.29
N LYS A 166 15.46 7.25 6.85
CA LYS A 166 16.61 7.86 6.15
C LYS A 166 17.81 6.93 6.08
N SER A 167 17.96 6.08 7.08
CA SER A 167 19.07 5.13 7.22
C SER A 167 18.66 3.99 8.15
N TYR A 168 19.38 2.88 8.05
CA TYR A 168 19.22 1.73 8.94
C TYR A 168 20.11 1.86 10.17
N ASP A 169 19.66 1.30 11.29
CA ASP A 169 20.47 1.20 12.51
C ASP A 169 21.68 0.29 12.25
N LYS A 170 22.89 0.83 12.45
CA LYS A 170 24.16 0.13 12.25
C LYS A 170 24.37 -1.06 13.19
N LYS A 171 23.59 -1.14 14.29
CA LYS A 171 23.63 -2.27 15.22
C LYS A 171 22.92 -3.51 14.67
N LEU A 172 22.01 -3.34 13.70
CA LEU A 172 21.33 -4.45 13.05
C LEU A 172 22.28 -5.15 12.07
N LYS A 173 22.25 -6.48 12.08
CA LYS A 173 23.09 -7.33 11.22
C LYS A 173 22.27 -7.87 10.06
N TRP A 174 22.85 -7.82 8.87
CA TRP A 174 22.23 -8.16 7.59
C TRP A 174 23.29 -8.77 6.65
N PRO A 175 22.88 -9.53 5.62
CA PRO A 175 21.61 -10.25 5.54
C PRO A 175 21.64 -11.51 6.42
N PHE A 176 20.48 -12.06 6.74
CA PHE A 176 20.39 -13.48 7.07
C PHE A 176 20.68 -14.31 5.82
N SER A 177 21.36 -15.45 5.96
CA SER A 177 21.67 -16.32 4.83
C SER A 177 21.35 -17.77 5.17
N LEU A 178 20.65 -18.42 4.26
CA LEU A 178 20.37 -19.85 4.31
C LEU A 178 21.41 -20.61 3.48
N LYS A 179 21.76 -21.82 3.92
CA LYS A 179 22.68 -22.69 3.17
C LYS A 179 21.89 -23.42 2.08
N ASP A 180 21.99 -22.92 0.86
CA ASP A 180 21.46 -23.60 -0.33
C ASP A 180 22.19 -24.93 -0.57
N VAL A 181 21.43 -26.01 -0.66
CA VAL A 181 21.90 -27.37 -0.94
C VAL A 181 21.15 -28.03 -2.11
N THR A 182 20.45 -27.23 -2.93
CA THR A 182 19.56 -27.70 -4.01
C THR A 182 20.23 -28.68 -4.95
N THR A 183 21.51 -28.42 -5.29
CA THR A 183 22.28 -29.28 -6.20
C THR A 183 22.67 -30.64 -5.60
N GLN A 184 22.69 -30.78 -4.28
CA GLN A 184 22.98 -32.06 -3.60
C GLN A 184 21.71 -32.77 -3.15
N TYR A 185 20.68 -32.02 -2.78
CA TYR A 185 19.43 -32.53 -2.26
C TYR A 185 18.33 -31.50 -2.52
N SER A 186 17.36 -31.86 -3.37
CA SER A 186 16.19 -31.04 -3.63
C SER A 186 14.92 -31.70 -3.12
N ILE A 187 14.09 -30.93 -2.43
CA ILE A 187 12.77 -31.34 -1.98
C ILE A 187 11.63 -30.63 -2.73
N SER A 188 11.96 -29.76 -3.69
CA SER A 188 11.03 -29.00 -4.51
C SER A 188 11.54 -28.84 -5.95
N ASP A 189 10.62 -28.81 -6.91
CA ASP A 189 10.91 -28.49 -8.31
C ASP A 189 10.82 -26.99 -8.61
N TYR A 190 10.33 -26.18 -7.65
CA TYR A 190 9.98 -24.77 -7.86
C TYR A 190 10.81 -23.76 -7.06
N SER A 191 11.63 -24.23 -6.13
CA SER A 191 12.40 -23.40 -5.21
C SER A 191 13.70 -24.08 -4.81
N GLU A 192 14.66 -23.29 -4.36
CA GLU A 192 15.84 -23.80 -3.69
C GLU A 192 15.48 -24.61 -2.44
N THR A 193 16.35 -25.56 -2.12
CA THR A 193 16.31 -26.33 -0.88
C THR A 193 17.42 -25.86 0.04
N TYR A 194 17.05 -25.45 1.25
CA TYR A 194 17.96 -24.92 2.25
C TYR A 194 18.17 -25.91 3.39
N GLU A 195 19.41 -26.19 3.76
CA GLU A 195 19.72 -26.94 4.97
C GLU A 195 19.67 -25.99 6.18
N VAL A 196 18.68 -26.19 7.06
CA VAL A 196 18.41 -25.31 8.22
C VAL A 196 18.94 -25.90 9.53
N ALA A 197 19.10 -27.21 9.59
CA ALA A 197 19.83 -27.94 10.62
C ALA A 197 20.29 -29.29 10.06
N LYS A 198 21.06 -30.06 10.84
CA LYS A 198 21.52 -31.39 10.42
C LYS A 198 20.34 -32.29 10.09
N LYS A 199 20.20 -32.68 8.81
CA LYS A 199 19.06 -33.47 8.28
C LYS A 199 17.70 -32.76 8.44
N GLU A 200 17.70 -31.45 8.48
CA GLU A 200 16.48 -30.63 8.40
C GLU A 200 16.59 -29.67 7.23
N TYR A 201 15.57 -29.66 6.38
CA TYR A 201 15.54 -28.92 5.13
C TYR A 201 14.29 -28.05 5.03
N LEU A 202 14.41 -26.93 4.34
CA LEU A 202 13.34 -25.99 4.07
C LEU A 202 13.29 -25.67 2.58
N SER A 203 12.09 -25.65 2.02
CA SER A 203 11.82 -25.15 0.68
C SER A 203 10.34 -24.70 0.61
N TYR A 204 9.86 -24.35 -0.58
CA TYR A 204 8.43 -24.35 -0.88
C TYR A 204 8.18 -25.05 -2.21
N SER A 205 7.00 -25.63 -2.36
CA SER A 205 6.46 -26.19 -3.59
C SER A 205 5.19 -25.43 -4.01
N LEU A 206 4.63 -25.84 -5.15
CA LEU A 206 3.35 -25.35 -5.65
C LEU A 206 2.37 -26.54 -5.73
N ASP A 207 1.19 -26.37 -5.13
CA ASP A 207 0.07 -27.31 -5.19
C ASP A 207 -0.77 -27.03 -6.44
N ILE A 208 -0.19 -27.32 -7.61
CA ILE A 208 -0.82 -27.11 -8.91
C ILE A 208 -0.98 -28.43 -9.66
N SER A 209 -2.06 -28.55 -10.43
CA SER A 209 -2.21 -29.66 -11.36
C SER A 209 -1.29 -29.45 -12.57
N PRO A 210 -0.44 -30.43 -12.93
CA PRO A 210 0.52 -30.29 -14.03
C PRO A 210 -0.15 -30.09 -15.40
N ASP A 211 -1.43 -30.48 -15.53
CA ASP A 211 -2.21 -30.34 -16.77
C ASP A 211 -3.07 -29.06 -16.80
N SER A 212 -2.96 -28.21 -15.77
CA SER A 212 -3.75 -26.99 -15.66
C SER A 212 -3.14 -25.85 -16.48
N ASN A 213 -3.97 -25.18 -17.28
CA ASN A 213 -3.63 -23.90 -17.90
C ASN A 213 -3.96 -22.70 -16.99
N GLU A 214 -4.37 -22.94 -15.74
CA GLU A 214 -4.63 -21.85 -14.79
C GLU A 214 -3.33 -21.17 -14.36
N ALA A 215 -3.37 -19.85 -14.21
CA ALA A 215 -2.26 -19.12 -13.63
C ALA A 215 -2.05 -19.56 -12.17
N VAL A 216 -0.79 -19.80 -11.82
CA VAL A 216 -0.36 -20.09 -10.45
C VAL A 216 -0.65 -18.87 -9.58
N ARG A 217 -1.19 -19.09 -8.38
CA ARG A 217 -1.57 -18.06 -7.41
C ARG A 217 -0.92 -18.30 -6.05
N TYR A 218 -0.93 -17.28 -5.20
CA TYR A 218 -0.36 -17.40 -3.84
C TYR A 218 -1.02 -18.49 -2.99
N LYS A 219 -2.30 -18.82 -3.22
CA LYS A 219 -2.97 -19.96 -2.56
C LYS A 219 -2.34 -21.32 -2.87
N ASP A 220 -1.64 -21.42 -4.00
CA ASP A 220 -1.00 -22.66 -4.44
C ASP A 220 0.37 -22.83 -3.78
N LEU A 221 0.90 -21.81 -3.10
CA LEU A 221 2.19 -21.88 -2.39
C LEU A 221 2.11 -22.82 -1.18
N VAL A 222 3.04 -23.76 -1.09
CA VAL A 222 3.16 -24.69 0.04
C VAL A 222 4.58 -24.64 0.60
N ILE A 223 4.75 -24.16 1.84
CA ILE A 223 6.04 -24.23 2.53
C ILE A 223 6.27 -25.68 2.96
N VAL A 224 7.45 -26.22 2.67
CA VAL A 224 7.83 -27.60 3.00
C VAL A 224 8.99 -27.57 3.97
N VAL A 225 8.78 -28.14 5.16
CA VAL A 225 9.82 -28.40 6.14
C VAL A 225 10.02 -29.90 6.25
N GLU A 226 11.21 -30.39 5.92
CA GLU A 226 11.58 -31.78 6.10
C GLU A 226 12.47 -31.95 7.32
N LYS A 227 12.12 -32.89 8.21
CA LYS A 227 12.94 -33.28 9.36
C LYS A 227 13.13 -34.77 9.38
N ASN A 228 14.39 -35.22 9.30
CA ASN A 228 14.74 -36.64 9.31
C ASN A 228 13.95 -37.48 8.27
N GLY A 229 13.72 -36.94 7.07
CA GLY A 229 12.96 -37.61 6.01
C GLY A 229 11.45 -37.46 6.10
N GLN A 230 10.91 -36.87 7.17
CA GLN A 230 9.47 -36.59 7.29
C GLN A 230 9.17 -35.15 6.85
N LYS A 231 8.31 -35.01 5.84
CA LYS A 231 7.86 -33.71 5.33
C LYS A 231 6.64 -33.22 6.10
N THR A 232 6.64 -31.93 6.42
CA THR A 232 5.50 -31.18 6.94
C THR A 232 5.22 -30.03 5.99
N GLU A 233 3.97 -29.89 5.58
CA GLU A 233 3.51 -28.89 4.62
C GLU A 233 2.68 -27.81 5.31
N TYR A 234 2.91 -26.57 4.92
CA TYR A 234 2.16 -25.42 5.43
C TYR A 234 1.65 -24.58 4.27
N LYS A 235 0.35 -24.27 4.26
CA LYS A 235 -0.29 -23.49 3.20
C LYS A 235 -0.54 -22.05 3.69
N PRO A 236 0.38 -21.10 3.46
CA PRO A 236 0.30 -19.76 4.05
C PRO A 236 -0.97 -18.99 3.69
N PHE A 237 -1.48 -19.16 2.48
CA PHE A 237 -2.62 -18.38 1.96
C PHE A 237 -3.94 -19.17 1.93
N VAL A 238 -4.00 -20.35 2.53
CA VAL A 238 -5.24 -21.11 2.65
C VAL A 238 -5.89 -20.82 4.00
N VAL A 239 -7.10 -20.25 3.96
CA VAL A 239 -7.89 -20.03 5.18
C VAL A 239 -8.33 -21.38 5.72
N LYS A 240 -7.81 -21.75 6.90
CA LYS A 240 -8.32 -22.90 7.64
C LYS A 240 -9.70 -22.55 8.19
N THR A 241 -10.75 -23.08 7.56
CA THR A 241 -12.08 -23.11 8.18
C THR A 241 -11.96 -23.91 9.47
N THR A 242 -12.07 -23.23 10.60
CA THR A 242 -12.15 -23.91 11.90
C THR A 242 -13.55 -24.50 11.98
N THR A 243 -13.65 -25.83 11.89
CA THR A 243 -14.89 -26.57 12.19
C THR A 243 -15.13 -26.65 13.69
#